data_AF-A0A0A6RR38-F1
#
_entry.id   AF-A0A0A6RR38-F1
#
_cell.length_a   1.000
_cell.length_b   1.000
_cell.length_c   1.000
_cell.angle_alpha   90.00
_cell.angle_beta   90.00
_cell.angle_gamma   90.00
#
_symmetry.space_group_name_H-M   'P 1'
#
loop_
_entity.id
_entity.type
_entity.pdbx_description
1 polymer ?
#
loop_
_entity_poly.entity_id
_entity_poly.type
_entity_poly.pdbx_seq_one_letter_code
_entity_poly.pdbx_strand_id
1 'polypeptide(L)'
;MKTFIKKFFPIERTISQEKGDFKLFALFERKDIQGIWDVVLAADWLPGEEMKSLRYVFGKIRAVLDKNEFIQVSKVVLLDVNEPFIEELQDFLEDYHNPSVFSDAVINGMSFKTGYIIVSPLNSTEPA
;
A
#
# COMPACT_ATOMS: atom_id res chain seq x y z
N MET A 1 -9.24 1.61 13.73
CA MET A 1 -8.93 1.80 12.30
C MET A 1 -9.91 2.79 11.67
N LYS A 2 -9.41 3.87 11.04
CA LYS A 2 -10.22 4.96 10.47
C LYS A 2 -11.17 4.44 9.37
N THR A 3 -12.37 5.02 9.24
CA THR A 3 -13.38 4.63 8.24
C THR A 3 -12.84 4.70 6.81
N PHE A 4 -12.07 5.76 6.50
CA PHE A 4 -11.38 5.93 5.22
C PHE A 4 -10.49 4.73 4.86
N ILE A 5 -9.62 4.29 5.78
CA ILE A 5 -8.69 3.17 5.56
C ILE A 5 -9.46 1.86 5.28
N LYS A 6 -10.58 1.64 5.97
CA LYS A 6 -11.40 0.43 5.78
C LYS A 6 -11.93 0.28 4.36
N LYS A 7 -12.07 1.37 3.60
CA LYS A 7 -12.54 1.33 2.20
C LYS A 7 -11.51 0.76 1.23
N PHE A 8 -10.24 0.62 1.64
CA PHE A 8 -9.21 0.04 0.79
C PHE A 8 -9.18 -1.50 0.79
N PHE A 9 -9.74 -2.16 1.81
CA PHE A 9 -9.89 -3.62 1.81
C PHE A 9 -10.74 -4.15 0.64
N PRO A 10 -11.96 -3.64 0.36
CA PRO A 10 -12.72 -4.09 -0.80
C PRO A 10 -12.09 -3.69 -2.15
N ILE A 11 -11.33 -2.59 -2.19
CA ILE A 11 -10.57 -2.18 -3.40
C ILE A 11 -9.48 -3.21 -3.69
N GLU A 12 -8.65 -3.53 -2.69
CA GLU A 12 -7.61 -4.56 -2.76
C GLU A 12 -8.21 -5.87 -3.26
N ARG A 13 -9.22 -6.41 -2.55
CA ARG A 13 -9.84 -7.69 -2.89
C ARG A 13 -10.36 -7.74 -4.32
N THR A 14 -10.99 -6.66 -4.79
CA THR A 14 -11.54 -6.56 -6.15
C THR A 14 -10.42 -6.61 -7.18
N ILE A 15 -9.32 -5.88 -6.96
CA ILE A 15 -8.19 -5.86 -7.88
C ILE A 15 -7.49 -7.22 -7.89
N SER A 16 -7.24 -7.81 -6.72
CA SER A 16 -6.57 -9.11 -6.60
C SER A 16 -7.34 -10.21 -7.35
N GLN A 17 -8.68 -10.20 -7.27
CA GLN A 17 -9.53 -11.12 -8.02
C GLN A 17 -9.50 -10.92 -9.55
N GLU A 18 -9.25 -9.70 -10.02
CA GLU A 18 -9.26 -9.37 -11.45
C GLU A 18 -7.87 -9.46 -12.13
N LYS A 19 -6.79 -9.24 -11.37
CA LYS A 19 -5.42 -9.07 -11.89
C LYS A 19 -4.40 -10.02 -11.29
N GLY A 20 -4.70 -10.63 -10.15
CA GLY A 20 -3.75 -11.40 -9.35
C GLY A 20 -3.32 -10.65 -8.09
N ASP A 21 -2.78 -11.41 -7.14
CA ASP A 21 -2.48 -10.94 -5.80
C ASP A 21 -1.41 -9.84 -5.76
N PHE A 22 -1.43 -9.06 -4.68
CA PHE A 22 -0.39 -8.08 -4.39
C PHE A 22 0.72 -8.70 -3.55
N LYS A 23 1.95 -8.23 -3.78
CA LYS A 23 3.05 -8.37 -2.82
C LYS A 23 2.95 -7.33 -1.71
N LEU A 24 2.47 -6.12 -2.04
CA LEU A 24 2.22 -5.05 -1.08
C LEU A 24 0.95 -4.30 -1.44
N PHE A 25 0.11 -4.04 -0.44
CA PHE A 25 -0.94 -3.03 -0.50
C PHE A 25 -0.94 -2.27 0.83
N ALA A 26 -0.54 -1.00 0.80
CA ALA A 26 -0.39 -0.20 2.01
C ALA A 26 -0.84 1.25 1.83
N LEU A 27 -1.12 1.89 2.97
CA LEU A 27 -1.38 3.32 3.06
C LEU A 27 -0.42 3.95 4.05
N PHE A 28 0.30 4.98 3.61
CA PHE A 28 1.28 5.69 4.43
C PHE A 28 0.91 7.16 4.59
N GLU A 29 0.83 7.62 5.83
CA GLU A 29 0.76 9.04 6.19
C GLU A 29 2.18 9.48 6.51
N ARG A 30 2.69 10.44 5.74
CA ARG A 30 4.02 11.00 5.95
C ARG A 30 4.05 11.91 7.17
N LYS A 31 5.22 12.07 7.78
CA LYS A 31 5.38 12.88 9.00
C LYS A 31 5.17 14.38 8.78
N ASP A 32 5.43 14.86 7.58
CA ASP A 32 5.37 16.28 7.21
C ASP A 32 3.97 16.75 6.78
N ILE A 33 3.07 15.85 6.41
CA ILE A 33 1.72 16.18 5.93
C ILE A 33 0.69 15.33 6.66
N GLN A 34 -0.17 15.95 7.47
CA GLN A 34 -1.19 15.25 8.24
C GLN A 34 -2.49 15.07 7.46
N GLY A 35 -3.12 13.91 7.63
CA GLY A 35 -4.45 13.63 7.09
C GLY A 35 -4.48 13.30 5.60
N ILE A 36 -3.32 13.17 4.96
CA ILE A 36 -3.18 12.79 3.55
C ILE A 36 -2.30 11.54 3.46
N TRP A 37 -2.69 10.62 2.58
CA TRP A 37 -2.16 9.26 2.50
C TRP A 37 -1.63 8.96 1.11
N ASP A 38 -0.44 8.37 1.08
CA ASP A 38 0.09 7.74 -0.12
C ASP A 38 -0.40 6.29 -0.16
N VAL A 39 -1.00 5.88 -1.28
CA VAL A 39 -1.39 4.49 -1.52
C VAL A 39 -0.25 3.81 -2.26
N VAL A 40 0.34 2.78 -1.67
CA VAL A 40 1.54 2.12 -2.21
C VAL A 40 1.23 0.66 -2.50
N LEU A 41 1.54 0.24 -3.72
CA LEU A 41 1.18 -1.06 -4.28
C LEU A 41 2.39 -1.71 -4.92
N ALA A 42 2.57 -3.01 -4.73
CA ALA A 42 3.52 -3.82 -5.48
C ALA A 42 2.89 -5.17 -5.83
N ALA A 43 3.08 -5.65 -7.04
CA ALA A 43 2.60 -6.94 -7.54
C ALA A 43 3.35 -7.29 -8.82
N ASP A 44 3.48 -8.58 -9.19
CA ASP A 44 4.21 -8.99 -10.41
C ASP A 44 3.57 -8.46 -11.71
N TRP A 45 2.26 -8.20 -11.70
CA TRP A 45 1.55 -7.59 -12.82
C TRP A 45 1.75 -6.06 -12.89
N LEU A 46 2.42 -5.46 -11.90
CA LEU A 46 2.94 -4.10 -11.88
C LEU A 46 4.47 -4.13 -12.11
N PRO A 47 5.09 -3.17 -12.81
CA PRO A 47 4.53 -2.06 -13.57
C PRO A 47 4.52 -2.33 -15.09
N GLY A 48 4.32 -3.59 -15.54
CA GLY A 48 4.49 -4.01 -16.94
C GLY A 48 3.81 -3.12 -18.00
N GLU A 49 2.72 -2.42 -17.64
CA GLU A 49 2.17 -1.28 -18.40
C GLU A 49 1.77 -0.12 -17.48
N GLU A 50 2.76 0.53 -16.83
CA GLU A 50 2.60 1.53 -15.76
C GLU A 50 1.40 2.47 -15.92
N MET A 51 1.27 3.18 -17.05
CA MET A 51 0.17 4.12 -17.25
C MET A 51 -1.22 3.48 -17.34
N LYS A 52 -1.32 2.25 -17.86
CA LYS A 52 -2.59 1.51 -17.91
C LYS A 52 -2.93 0.96 -16.53
N SER A 53 -1.94 0.40 -15.83
CA SER A 53 -2.11 -0.10 -14.47
C SER A 53 -2.50 1.02 -13.50
N LEU A 54 -1.84 2.19 -13.60
CA LEU A 54 -2.17 3.37 -12.80
C LEU A 54 -3.60 3.84 -13.06
N ARG A 55 -4.02 3.97 -14.33
CA ARG A 55 -5.40 4.35 -14.66
C ARG A 55 -6.42 3.35 -14.11
N TYR A 56 -6.13 2.06 -14.21
CA TYR A 56 -7.00 1.00 -13.71
C TYR A 56 -7.15 1.07 -12.18
N VAL A 57 -6.03 1.06 -11.45
CA VAL A 57 -6.02 1.16 -9.97
C VAL A 57 -6.74 2.43 -9.51
N PHE A 58 -6.40 3.56 -10.12
CA PHE A 58 -7.00 4.85 -9.78
C PHE A 58 -8.51 4.88 -10.05
N GLY A 59 -8.96 4.22 -11.12
CA GLY A 59 -10.39 4.03 -11.42
C GLY A 59 -11.11 3.22 -10.33
N LYS A 60 -10.49 2.16 -9.83
CA LYS A 60 -11.03 1.35 -8.72
C LYS A 60 -11.13 2.14 -7.41
N ILE A 61 -10.11 2.93 -7.10
CA ILE A 61 -10.13 3.81 -5.91
C ILE A 61 -11.25 4.85 -6.02
N ARG A 62 -11.38 5.54 -7.17
CA ARG A 62 -12.44 6.54 -7.40
C ARG A 62 -13.86 5.98 -7.39
N ALA A 63 -14.03 4.69 -7.70
CA ALA A 63 -15.34 4.05 -7.65
C ALA A 63 -15.85 3.82 -6.22
N VAL A 64 -14.95 3.79 -5.23
CA VAL A 64 -15.28 3.47 -3.83
C VAL A 64 -15.21 4.70 -2.92
N LEU A 65 -14.24 5.59 -3.15
CA LEU A 65 -14.08 6.80 -2.35
C LEU A 65 -15.00 7.93 -2.83
N ASP A 66 -15.61 8.64 -1.89
CA ASP A 66 -16.30 9.90 -2.21
C ASP A 66 -15.31 11.05 -2.45
N LYS A 67 -15.80 12.22 -2.86
CA LYS A 67 -14.95 13.39 -3.17
C LYS A 67 -14.12 13.87 -1.97
N ASN A 68 -14.67 13.82 -0.75
CA ASN A 68 -14.02 14.31 0.47
C ASN A 68 -13.01 13.29 1.02
N GLU A 69 -13.18 12.02 0.69
CA GLU A 69 -12.20 10.98 0.96
C GLU A 69 -11.09 10.98 -0.08
N PHE A 70 -11.45 11.22 -1.34
CA PHE A 70 -10.49 11.22 -2.43
C PHE A 70 -9.42 12.31 -2.27
N ILE A 71 -9.76 13.47 -1.71
CA ILE A 71 -8.77 14.52 -1.38
C ILE A 71 -7.75 14.10 -0.31
N GLN A 72 -8.01 13.01 0.44
CA GLN A 72 -7.06 12.45 1.41
C GLN A 72 -6.05 11.51 0.74
N VAL A 73 -6.18 11.22 -0.57
CA VAL A 73 -5.19 10.45 -1.33
C VAL A 73 -4.21 11.42 -1.99
N SER A 74 -2.96 11.44 -1.53
CA SER A 74 -1.89 12.29 -2.07
C SER A 74 -1.38 11.77 -3.41
N LYS A 75 -1.05 10.48 -3.46
CA LYS A 75 -0.59 9.78 -4.67
C LYS A 75 -0.89 8.29 -4.59
N VAL A 76 -0.91 7.68 -5.77
CA VAL A 76 -0.89 6.22 -5.93
C VAL A 76 0.49 5.87 -6.49
N VAL A 77 1.25 5.08 -5.74
CA VAL A 77 2.61 4.65 -6.08
C VAL A 77 2.56 3.18 -6.45
N LEU A 78 3.03 2.86 -7.65
CA LEU A 78 3.18 1.50 -8.14
C LEU A 78 4.67 1.17 -8.10
N LEU A 79 5.04 0.13 -7.38
CA LEU A 79 6.41 -0.32 -7.21
C LEU A 79 6.60 -1.66 -7.90
N ASP A 80 7.80 -1.88 -8.45
CA ASP A 80 8.25 -3.22 -8.78
C ASP A 80 8.46 -4.01 -7.48
N VAL A 81 8.20 -5.32 -7.51
CA VAL A 81 8.35 -6.18 -6.32
C VAL A 81 9.80 -6.28 -5.84
N ASN A 82 10.77 -5.94 -6.70
CA ASN A 82 12.20 -5.95 -6.40
C ASN A 82 12.75 -4.55 -6.07
N GLU A 83 11.90 -3.54 -5.90
CA GLU A 83 12.34 -2.21 -5.47
C GLU A 83 12.96 -2.27 -4.06
N PRO A 84 14.08 -1.55 -3.79
CA PRO A 84 14.73 -1.55 -2.47
C PRO A 84 13.80 -1.17 -1.31
N PHE A 85 12.79 -0.32 -1.58
CA PHE A 85 11.78 0.02 -0.59
C PHE A 85 10.96 -1.19 -0.11
N ILE A 86 10.69 -2.17 -0.98
CA ILE A 86 9.93 -3.37 -0.61
C ILE A 86 10.77 -4.24 0.34
N GLU A 87 12.06 -4.40 0.03
CA GLU A 87 13.01 -5.14 0.88
C GLU A 87 13.14 -4.48 2.25
N GLU A 88 13.41 -3.18 2.31
CA GLU A 88 13.52 -2.46 3.60
C GLU A 88 12.21 -2.45 4.40
N LEU A 89 11.06 -2.39 3.72
CA LEU A 89 9.76 -2.53 4.38
C LEU A 89 9.57 -3.95 4.93
N GLN A 90 10.01 -4.97 4.19
CA GLN A 90 9.95 -6.36 4.64
C GLN A 90 10.79 -6.55 5.91
N ASP A 91 12.05 -6.09 5.90
CA ASP A 91 12.95 -6.14 7.06
C ASP A 91 12.34 -5.43 8.28
N PHE A 92 11.81 -4.21 8.06
CA PHE A 92 11.10 -3.48 9.11
C PHE A 92 9.89 -4.27 9.65
N LEU A 93 9.10 -4.91 8.80
CA LEU A 93 7.95 -5.68 9.26
C LEU A 93 8.40 -6.94 10.01
N GLU A 94 9.46 -7.62 9.60
CA GLU A 94 10.05 -8.77 10.31
C GLU A 94 10.54 -8.38 11.71
N ASP A 95 11.32 -7.30 11.81
CA ASP A 95 11.90 -6.80 13.07
C ASP A 95 10.82 -6.42 14.11
N TYR A 96 9.63 -6.03 13.65
CA TYR A 96 8.53 -5.55 14.48
C TYR A 96 7.35 -6.53 14.57
N HIS A 97 7.57 -7.82 14.26
CA HIS A 97 6.57 -8.90 14.35
C HIS A 97 5.33 -8.71 13.45
N ASN A 98 5.55 -8.26 12.21
CA ASN A 98 4.58 -8.07 11.12
C ASN A 98 3.32 -7.27 11.52
N PRO A 99 3.48 -6.01 11.97
CA PRO A 99 2.34 -5.21 12.39
C PRO A 99 1.49 -4.79 11.20
N SER A 100 0.17 -4.95 11.30
CA SER A 100 -0.77 -4.38 10.31
C SER A 100 -0.89 -2.85 10.38
N VAL A 101 -0.45 -2.26 11.49
CA VAL A 101 -0.40 -0.80 11.70
C VAL A 101 0.85 -0.43 12.49
N PHE A 102 1.59 0.57 12.04
CA PHE A 102 2.72 1.13 12.78
C PHE A 102 2.68 2.66 12.80
N SER A 103 3.48 3.26 13.68
CA SER A 103 3.58 4.72 13.84
C SER A 103 5.03 5.16 14.06
N ASP A 104 5.34 6.38 13.63
CA ASP A 104 6.64 7.04 13.83
C ASP A 104 7.84 6.17 13.39
N ALA A 105 7.79 5.69 12.15
CA ALA A 105 8.83 4.84 11.56
C ALA A 105 9.63 5.58 10.48
N VAL A 106 10.87 5.15 10.28
CA VAL A 106 11.72 5.56 9.16
C VAL A 106 12.03 4.31 8.35
N ILE A 107 11.66 4.30 7.06
CA ILE A 107 11.86 3.18 6.15
C ILE A 107 12.40 3.77 4.84
N ASN A 108 13.54 3.28 4.35
CA ASN A 108 14.24 3.81 3.18
C ASN A 108 14.44 5.34 3.23
N GLY A 109 14.90 5.82 4.39
CA GLY A 109 15.11 7.24 4.68
C GLY A 109 13.83 8.09 4.75
N MET A 110 12.65 7.53 4.46
CA MET A 110 11.37 8.23 4.50
C MET A 110 10.75 8.14 5.90
N SER A 111 10.32 9.28 6.43
CA SER A 111 9.66 9.36 7.74
C SER A 111 8.14 9.26 7.60
N PHE A 112 7.57 8.22 8.20
CA PHE A 112 6.14 7.96 8.24
C PHE A 112 5.57 8.22 9.63
N LYS A 113 4.46 8.97 9.69
CA LYS A 113 3.70 9.15 10.92
C LYS A 113 2.90 7.90 11.24
N THR A 114 2.21 7.34 10.24
CA THR A 114 1.40 6.14 10.38
C THR A 114 1.48 5.31 9.10
N GLY A 115 1.64 3.99 9.23
CA GLY A 115 1.48 3.05 8.13
C GLY A 115 0.36 2.05 8.41
N TYR A 116 -0.47 1.77 7.41
CA TYR A 116 -1.44 0.68 7.41
C TYR A 116 -1.06 -0.32 6.33
N ILE A 117 -0.84 -1.57 6.74
CA ILE A 117 -0.55 -2.70 5.85
C ILE A 117 -1.84 -3.49 5.65
N ILE A 118 -2.33 -3.54 4.41
CA ILE A 118 -3.48 -4.36 4.01
C ILE A 118 -3.00 -5.71 3.51
N VAL A 119 -1.97 -5.70 2.66
CA VAL A 119 -1.24 -6.90 2.22
C VAL A 119 0.23 -6.69 2.53
N SER A 120 0.83 -7.65 3.22
CA SER A 120 2.21 -7.59 3.71
C SER A 120 3.17 -8.23 2.71
N PRO A 121 4.36 -7.66 2.49
CA PRO A 121 5.41 -8.25 1.66
C PRO A 121 6.10 -9.44 2.32
N LEU A 122 5.86 -9.72 3.61
CA LEU A 122 6.41 -10.91 4.24
C LEU A 122 5.90 -12.14 3.51
N ASN A 123 6.82 -12.99 3.05
CA ASN A 123 6.43 -14.30 2.57
C ASN A 123 5.81 -15.06 3.77
N SER A 124 4.60 -15.59 3.59
CA SER A 124 4.18 -16.76 4.35
C SER A 124 5.14 -17.89 3.96
N THR A 125 6.29 -17.98 4.60
CA THR A 125 7.05 -19.22 4.60
C THR A 125 6.15 -20.24 5.28
N GLU A 126 5.47 -21.07 4.48
CA GLU A 126 5.14 -22.40 4.96
C GLU A 126 6.46 -23.00 5.47
N PRO A 127 6.52 -23.47 6.72
CA PRO A 127 7.69 -24.21 7.16
C PRO A 127 7.83 -25.43 6.23
N ALA A 128 9.07 -25.65 5.80
CA ALA A 128 9.52 -26.71 4.91
C ALA A 128 8.95 -28.11 5.25
#